data_AF-A0AAD1A3W1-F1
#
_entry.id   AF-A0AAD1A3W1-F1
#
_cell.length_a   1.000
_cell.length_b   1.000
_cell.length_c   1.000
_cell.angle_alpha   90.00
_cell.angle_beta   90.00
_cell.angle_gamma   90.00
#
_symmetry.space_group_name_H-M   'P 1'
#
loop_
_entity.id
_entity.type
_entity.pdbx_description
1 polymer ?
#
loop_
_entity_poly.entity_id
_entity_poly.type
_entity_poly.pdbx_seq_one_letter_code
_entity_poly.pdbx_strand_id
1 'polypeptide(L)'
;MTFKLSALLLAGSVLASAAAFAQSADDKKWVNQCLSDNKDAKVAVSVVTSYCTRMNGKMSDNETRSITQWEKANPNARKACEQESGWN
;
A
#
# COMPACT_ATOMS: atom_id res chain seq x y z
N MET A 1 12.56 32.34 -37.98
CA MET A 1 11.62 32.29 -36.83
C MET A 1 12.22 31.41 -35.75
N THR A 2 12.39 31.98 -34.57
CA THR A 2 13.09 31.42 -33.41
C THR A 2 12.25 30.33 -32.76
N PHE A 3 12.78 29.11 -32.59
CA PHE A 3 12.12 28.06 -31.82
C PHE A 3 12.53 28.16 -30.34
N LYS A 4 11.58 28.53 -29.49
CA LYS A 4 11.61 28.23 -28.06
C LYS A 4 10.23 27.74 -27.66
N LEU A 5 10.14 26.47 -27.27
CA LEU A 5 9.18 26.03 -26.25
C LEU A 5 9.70 24.74 -25.64
N SER A 6 10.20 24.87 -24.41
CA SER A 6 10.38 23.76 -23.48
C SER A 6 9.02 23.12 -23.21
N ALA A 7 8.95 21.79 -23.28
CA ALA A 7 7.86 21.04 -22.69
C ALA A 7 8.44 19.79 -22.01
N LEU A 8 8.39 19.87 -20.69
CA LEU A 8 8.55 18.78 -19.72
C LEU A 8 7.75 17.55 -20.19
N LEU A 9 8.39 16.39 -20.32
CA LEU A 9 7.69 15.11 -20.38
C LEU A 9 8.15 14.27 -19.20
N LEU A 10 7.28 14.26 -18.17
CA LEU A 10 7.24 13.29 -17.11
C LEU A 10 7.18 11.88 -17.73
N ALA A 11 8.27 11.13 -17.61
CA ALA A 11 8.27 9.68 -17.74
C ALA A 11 8.91 9.10 -16.47
N GLY A 12 8.32 9.42 -15.32
CA GLY A 12 8.61 8.72 -14.07
C GLY A 12 7.74 7.47 -14.02
N SER A 13 8.27 6.37 -14.55
CA SER A 13 7.69 5.04 -14.44
C SER A 13 7.43 4.69 -12.98
N VAL A 14 6.19 4.86 -12.51
CA VAL A 14 5.71 4.16 -11.32
C VAL A 14 5.54 2.70 -11.72
N LEU A 15 6.62 1.94 -11.56
CA LEU A 15 6.54 0.50 -11.38
C LEU A 15 5.66 0.28 -10.14
N ALA A 16 4.35 0.15 -10.37
CA ALA A 16 3.43 -0.40 -9.41
C ALA A 16 3.75 -1.89 -9.32
N SER A 17 4.84 -2.20 -8.62
CA SER A 17 5.21 -3.55 -8.25
C SER A 17 4.11 -4.04 -7.32
N ALA A 18 3.12 -4.76 -7.85
CA ALA A 18 2.49 -5.83 -7.11
C ALA A 18 3.56 -6.91 -6.92
N ALA A 19 4.56 -6.60 -6.09
CA ALA A 19 5.62 -7.52 -5.79
C ALA A 19 5.01 -8.56 -4.87
N ALA A 20 4.62 -9.69 -5.46
CA ALA A 20 4.39 -10.92 -4.73
C ALA A 20 5.75 -11.42 -4.24
N PHE A 21 6.30 -10.75 -3.23
CA PHE A 21 7.46 -11.23 -2.48
C PHE A 21 7.02 -12.45 -1.65
N ALA A 22 7.94 -13.40 -1.46
CA ALA A 22 7.72 -14.50 -0.53
C ALA A 22 7.45 -13.91 0.86
N GLN A 23 6.21 -14.03 1.34
CA GLN A 23 5.83 -13.51 2.65
C GLN A 23 6.56 -14.29 3.75
N SER A 24 7.34 -13.57 4.54
CA SER A 24 7.91 -14.06 5.79
C SER A 24 6.80 -14.46 6.79
N ALA A 25 7.18 -15.14 7.87
CA ALA A 25 6.24 -15.45 8.93
C ALA A 25 5.63 -14.18 9.54
N ASP A 26 6.44 -13.13 9.67
CA ASP A 26 6.00 -11.82 10.17
C ASP A 26 5.08 -11.10 9.18
N ASP A 27 5.35 -11.16 7.88
CA ASP A 27 4.45 -10.62 6.86
C ASP A 27 3.06 -11.26 6.92
N LYS A 28 3.01 -12.59 7.08
CA LYS A 28 1.74 -13.31 7.22
C LYS A 28 1.03 -12.91 8.51
N LYS A 29 1.77 -12.78 9.62
CA LYS A 29 1.23 -12.35 10.91
C LYS A 29 0.58 -10.98 10.80
N TRP A 30 1.27 -10.00 10.21
CA TRP A 30 0.75 -8.63 10.13
C TRP A 30 -0.40 -8.49 9.15
N VAL A 31 -0.35 -9.15 8.00
CA VAL A 31 -1.48 -9.18 7.06
C VAL A 31 -2.72 -9.81 7.70
N ASN A 32 -2.57 -10.94 8.40
CA ASN A 32 -3.69 -11.60 9.08
C ASN A 32 -4.28 -10.74 10.21
N GLN A 33 -3.42 -10.05 10.97
CA GLN A 33 -3.90 -9.10 11.99
C GLN A 33 -4.71 -7.97 11.34
N CYS A 34 -4.21 -7.38 10.26
CA CYS A 34 -4.92 -6.32 9.53
C CYS A 34 -6.26 -6.79 8.97
N LEU A 35 -6.35 -8.02 8.45
CA LEU A 35 -7.63 -8.61 8.02
C LEU A 35 -8.62 -8.73 9.19
N SER A 36 -8.14 -9.19 10.36
CA SER A 36 -8.96 -9.28 11.57
C SER A 36 -9.43 -7.91 12.07
N ASP A 37 -8.53 -6.91 12.04
CA ASP A 37 -8.84 -5.54 12.46
C ASP A 37 -9.90 -4.88 11.56
N ASN A 38 -10.02 -5.35 10.31
CA ASN A 38 -10.93 -4.82 9.30
C ASN A 38 -12.11 -5.75 8.96
N LYS A 39 -12.35 -6.79 9.76
CA LYS A 39 -13.43 -7.77 9.51
C LYS A 39 -14.83 -7.11 9.43
N ASP A 40 -15.00 -5.99 10.11
CA ASP A 40 -16.27 -5.25 10.20
C ASP A 40 -16.32 -4.03 9.26
N ALA A 41 -15.33 -3.86 8.38
CA ALA A 41 -15.20 -2.68 7.51
C ALA A 41 -16.33 -2.52 6.47
N LYS A 42 -17.18 -3.54 6.28
CA LYS A 42 -18.23 -3.58 5.25
C LYS A 42 -17.70 -3.33 3.83
N VAL A 43 -16.44 -3.67 3.60
CA VAL A 43 -15.76 -3.64 2.30
C VAL A 43 -15.55 -5.07 1.82
N ALA A 44 -15.49 -5.29 0.51
CA ALA A 44 -15.19 -6.60 -0.04
C ALA A 44 -13.88 -7.16 0.53
N VAL A 45 -13.88 -8.44 0.94
CA VAL A 45 -12.71 -9.10 1.54
C VAL A 45 -11.47 -9.02 0.63
N SER A 46 -11.65 -9.07 -0.69
CA SER A 46 -10.57 -8.92 -1.67
C SER A 46 -9.91 -7.54 -1.62
N VAL A 47 -10.69 -6.47 -1.43
CA VAL A 47 -10.19 -5.10 -1.27
C VAL A 47 -9.42 -4.96 0.04
N VAL A 48 -9.96 -5.48 1.15
CA VAL A 48 -9.27 -5.46 2.45
C VAL A 48 -7.97 -6.27 2.40
N THR A 49 -7.98 -7.43 1.74
CA THR A 49 -6.77 -8.25 1.53
C THR A 49 -5.73 -7.51 0.70
N SER A 50 -6.14 -6.87 -0.39
CA SER A 50 -5.26 -6.06 -1.23
C SER A 50 -4.67 -4.88 -0.44
N TYR A 51 -5.49 -4.21 0.37
CA TYR A 51 -5.05 -3.11 1.23
C TYR A 51 -4.00 -3.59 2.25
N CYS A 52 -4.30 -4.62 3.03
CA CYS A 52 -3.41 -5.16 4.06
C CYS A 52 -2.07 -5.65 3.46
N THR A 53 -2.12 -6.33 2.31
CA THR A 53 -0.92 -6.80 1.62
C THR A 53 -0.05 -5.63 1.15
N ARG A 54 -0.66 -4.60 0.55
CA ARG A 54 0.05 -3.39 0.12
C ARG A 54 0.66 -2.61 1.28
N MET A 55 -0.09 -2.49 2.39
CA MET A 55 0.41 -1.81 3.57
C MET A 55 1.61 -2.53 4.17
N ASN A 56 1.55 -3.86 4.30
CA ASN A 56 2.70 -4.65 4.76
C ASN A 56 3.93 -4.44 3.88
N GLY A 57 3.76 -4.46 2.55
CA GLY A 57 4.87 -4.25 1.62
C GLY A 57 5.51 -2.86 1.65
N LYS A 58 4.87 -1.87 2.29
CA LYS A 58 5.44 -0.53 2.52
C LYS A 58 6.13 -0.40 3.88
N MET A 59 5.91 -1.35 4.79
CA MET A 59 6.58 -1.39 6.08
C MET A 59 7.99 -1.95 5.93
N SER A 60 8.89 -1.58 6.84
CA SER A 60 10.23 -2.18 6.90
C SER A 60 10.16 -3.55 7.54
N ASP A 61 11.06 -4.46 7.16
CA ASP A 61 11.22 -5.78 7.80
C ASP A 61 11.50 -5.70 9.32
N ASN A 62 12.02 -4.56 9.80
CA ASN A 62 12.26 -4.30 11.23
C ASN A 62 11.09 -3.56 11.92
N GLU A 63 9.96 -3.40 11.25
CA GLU A 63 8.80 -2.74 11.82
C GLU A 63 8.14 -3.63 12.89
N THR A 64 7.91 -3.06 14.06
CA THR A 64 7.35 -3.79 15.22
C THR A 64 5.88 -3.47 15.45
N ARG A 65 5.36 -2.42 14.81
CA ARG A 65 3.95 -2.03 14.85
C ARG A 65 3.13 -2.91 13.91
N SER A 66 1.88 -3.15 14.30
CA SER A 66 0.86 -3.67 13.37
C SER A 66 0.57 -2.67 12.25
N ILE A 67 0.01 -3.14 11.13
CA ILE A 67 -0.41 -2.28 10.01
C ILE A 67 -1.34 -1.14 10.48
N THR A 68 -2.34 -1.44 11.29
CA THR A 68 -3.30 -0.44 11.82
C THR A 68 -2.67 0.59 12.77
N GLN A 69 -1.57 0.23 13.45
CA GLN A 69 -0.80 1.20 14.23
C GLN A 69 0.10 2.04 13.34
N TRP A 70 0.74 1.40 12.35
CA TRP A 70 1.67 2.04 11.44
C TRP A 70 0.99 3.04 10.52
N GLU A 71 -0.20 2.72 9.99
CA GLU A 71 -0.94 3.55 9.04
C GLU A 71 -1.31 4.93 9.61
N LYS A 72 -1.52 5.02 10.93
CA LYS A 72 -1.82 6.28 11.62
C LYS A 72 -0.65 7.26 11.56
N ALA A 73 0.58 6.74 11.60
CA ALA A 73 1.80 7.53 11.43
C ALA A 73 2.17 7.76 9.95
N ASN A 74 1.52 7.04 9.03
CA ASN A 74 1.84 7.05 7.60
C ASN A 74 0.58 7.31 6.76
N PRO A 75 -0.09 8.46 6.93
CA PRO A 75 -1.37 8.74 6.28
C PRO A 75 -1.27 8.78 4.75
N ASN A 76 -0.12 9.17 4.19
CA ASN A 76 0.10 9.15 2.75
C ASN A 76 0.18 7.72 2.18
N ALA A 77 0.83 6.81 2.93
CA ALA A 77 0.88 5.41 2.54
C ALA A 77 -0.49 4.75 2.65
N ARG A 78 -1.23 5.03 3.74
CA ARG A 78 -2.63 4.60 3.89
C ARG A 78 -3.46 5.03 2.69
N LYS A 79 -3.50 6.33 2.37
CA LYS A 79 -4.29 6.86 1.26
C LYS A 79 -3.93 6.24 -0.08
N ALA A 80 -2.64 6.09 -0.37
CA ALA A 80 -2.21 5.41 -1.59
C ALA A 80 -2.70 3.96 -1.63
N CYS A 81 -2.58 3.21 -0.53
CA CYS A 81 -3.06 1.84 -0.44
C CYS A 81 -4.59 1.72 -0.53
N GLU A 82 -5.35 2.65 0.05
CA GLU A 82 -6.81 2.73 -0.07
C GLU A 82 -7.22 2.91 -1.55
N GLN A 83 -6.60 3.87 -2.25
CA GLN A 83 -6.86 4.14 -3.65
C GLN A 83 -6.50 2.94 -4.54
N GLU A 84 -5.29 2.40 -4.36
CA GLU A 84 -4.80 1.34 -5.21
C GLU A 84 -5.47 -0.03 -4.93
N SER A 85 -6.14 -0.20 -3.78
CA SER A 85 -6.93 -1.41 -3.45
C SER A 85 -8.41 -1.28 -3.82
N GLY A 86 -8.88 -0.07 -4.15
CA GLY A 86 -10.29 0.20 -4.42
C GLY A 86 -11.15 0.43 -3.18
N TRP A 87 -10.54 0.76 -2.03
CA TRP A 87 -11.25 1.13 -0.81
C TRP A 87 -11.83 2.56 -0.91
N ASN A 88 -11.06 3.49 -1.51
CA ASN A 88 -11.27 4.94 -1.78
C ASN A 88 -10.27 5.86 -1.08
#